data_AF-A0A432LZ27-F1
#
_entry.id   AF-A0A432LZ27-F1
#
_cell.length_a   1.000
_cell.length_b   1.000
_cell.length_c   1.000
_cell.angle_alpha   90.00
_cell.angle_beta   90.00
_cell.angle_gamma   90.00
#
_symmetry.space_group_name_H-M   'P 1'
#
loop_
_entity.id
_entity.type
_entity.pdbx_description
1 polymer ?
#
loop_
_entity_poly.entity_id
_entity_poly.type
_entity_poly.pdbx_seq_one_letter_code
_entity_poly.pdbx_strand_id
1 'polypeptide(L)'
;MTGAAFPTERFDGVERLYGVGSVARFARAHVCVIGIGGVGSWAAEALARTGIGQLTLIDADEVCVSNTNRQLHALDGEYGKPKVGVIATRAHAINPAIHLEAVERFLTPSTLDELLDRGYDVVLDACDAFRVKLETIAWCRRRKLPIVTVGSAGGRTDPTQVRVRDLSRTEHDAMFSLIRKKLRQDFGFPRNPDRYFGVSAVYSLQNVQYPQPDGTVCGTRPPGGDALNLACGGGLGAATHVTGAFAFAAVGKVIEKLLER
;
A
#
# COMPACT_ATOMS: atom_id res chain seq x y z
N MET A 1 -5.68 -25.20 -16.94
CA MET A 1 -5.01 -24.01 -17.48
C MET A 1 -3.51 -24.25 -17.37
N THR A 2 -2.85 -24.52 -18.49
CA THR A 2 -1.39 -24.64 -18.56
C THR A 2 -0.79 -23.27 -18.29
N GLY A 3 -0.24 -23.05 -17.08
CA GLY A 3 0.40 -21.79 -16.73
C GLY A 3 1.56 -21.52 -17.69
N ALA A 4 1.62 -20.30 -18.23
CA ALA A 4 2.77 -19.88 -19.02
C ALA A 4 4.05 -20.06 -18.19
N ALA A 5 5.12 -20.56 -18.81
CA ALA A 5 6.42 -20.63 -18.15
C ALA A 5 6.83 -19.23 -17.69
N PHE A 6 7.44 -19.13 -16.50
CA PHE A 6 7.86 -17.84 -15.95
C PHE A 6 8.90 -17.18 -16.87
N PRO A 7 8.65 -15.96 -17.37
CA PRO A 7 9.48 -15.33 -18.40
C PRO A 7 10.72 -14.70 -17.77
N THR A 8 11.76 -15.49 -17.51
CA THR A 8 12.98 -15.07 -16.80
C THR A 8 13.64 -13.85 -17.44
N GLU A 9 13.72 -13.80 -18.78
CA GLU A 9 14.35 -12.71 -19.56
C GLU A 9 13.77 -11.31 -19.25
N ARG A 10 12.48 -11.23 -18.87
CA ARG A 10 11.84 -9.95 -18.50
C ARG A 10 12.41 -9.37 -17.21
N PHE A 11 13.04 -10.21 -16.38
CA PHE A 11 13.47 -9.89 -15.03
C PHE A 11 14.98 -10.07 -14.81
N ASP A 12 15.78 -10.29 -15.85
CA ASP A 12 17.25 -10.40 -15.73
C ASP A 12 17.86 -9.16 -15.05
N GLY A 13 17.29 -7.97 -15.27
CA GLY A 13 17.70 -6.75 -14.59
C GLY A 13 17.47 -6.78 -13.08
N VAL A 14 16.39 -7.43 -12.63
CA VAL A 14 16.08 -7.65 -11.22
C VAL A 14 17.06 -8.65 -10.62
N GLU A 15 17.38 -9.74 -11.34
CA GLU A 15 18.36 -10.73 -10.87
C GLU A 15 19.77 -10.13 -10.73
N ARG A 16 20.22 -9.33 -11.71
CA ARG A 16 21.51 -8.63 -11.60
C ARG A 16 21.57 -7.66 -10.43
N LEU A 17 20.44 -7.11 -10.01
CA LEU A 17 20.35 -6.17 -8.89
C LEU A 17 20.33 -6.87 -7.53
N TYR A 18 19.49 -7.90 -7.38
CA TYR A 18 19.24 -8.58 -6.09
C TYR A 18 20.02 -9.90 -5.92
N GLY A 19 20.80 -10.30 -6.92
CA GLY A 19 21.62 -11.49 -6.91
C GLY A 19 20.95 -12.73 -7.50
N VAL A 20 21.78 -13.70 -7.90
CA VAL A 20 21.35 -14.96 -8.53
C VAL A 20 20.34 -15.69 -7.64
N GLY A 21 19.22 -16.12 -8.23
CA GLY A 21 18.16 -16.85 -7.52
C GLY A 21 17.12 -15.96 -6.82
N SER A 22 17.32 -14.65 -6.77
CA SER A 22 16.33 -13.69 -6.24
C SER A 22 15.02 -13.73 -7.05
N VAL A 23 15.10 -13.73 -8.38
CA VAL A 23 13.93 -13.80 -9.26
C VAL A 23 13.19 -15.13 -9.11
N ALA A 24 13.89 -16.26 -9.01
CA ALA A 24 13.25 -17.56 -8.77
C ALA A 24 12.51 -17.61 -7.41
N ARG A 25 13.00 -16.85 -6.43
CA ARG A 25 12.35 -16.66 -5.14
C ARG A 25 11.12 -15.75 -5.24
N PHE A 26 11.22 -14.61 -5.90
CA PHE A 26 10.09 -13.70 -6.16
C PHE A 26 8.99 -14.37 -6.98
N ALA A 27 9.35 -15.19 -7.97
CA ALA A 27 8.44 -15.96 -8.79
C ALA A 27 7.59 -16.99 -8.00
N ARG A 28 8.02 -17.36 -6.79
CA ARG A 28 7.26 -18.23 -5.87
C ARG A 28 6.52 -17.47 -4.78
N ALA A 29 6.82 -16.19 -4.60
CA ALA A 29 6.26 -15.38 -3.53
C ALA A 29 4.82 -14.97 -3.82
N HIS A 30 4.02 -14.90 -2.76
CA HIS A 30 2.64 -14.41 -2.80
C HIS A 30 2.46 -13.15 -1.96
N VAL A 31 2.19 -12.02 -2.63
CA VAL A 31 1.99 -10.72 -1.97
C VAL A 31 0.53 -10.29 -2.09
N CYS A 32 -0.05 -9.87 -0.97
CA CYS A 32 -1.37 -9.25 -0.94
C CYS A 32 -1.26 -7.73 -0.87
N VAL A 33 -1.97 -7.02 -1.73
CA VAL A 33 -2.06 -5.55 -1.73
C VAL A 33 -3.49 -5.15 -1.40
N ILE A 34 -3.65 -4.47 -0.26
CA ILE A 34 -4.96 -3.98 0.21
C ILE A 34 -5.07 -2.50 -0.16
N GLY A 35 -6.15 -2.14 -0.86
CA GLY A 35 -6.40 -0.78 -1.33
C GLY A 35 -5.61 -0.46 -2.61
N ILE A 36 -6.26 -0.49 -3.76
CA ILE A 36 -5.72 -0.17 -5.07
C ILE A 36 -5.99 1.30 -5.38
N GLY A 37 -5.48 2.19 -4.52
CA GLY A 37 -5.61 3.64 -4.68
C GLY A 37 -4.35 4.31 -5.23
N GLY A 38 -4.09 5.54 -4.77
CA GLY A 38 -2.92 6.33 -5.18
C GLY A 38 -1.57 5.75 -4.78
N VAL A 39 -1.53 4.81 -3.84
CA VAL A 39 -0.31 4.07 -3.47
C VAL A 39 -0.38 2.64 -4.01
N GLY A 40 -1.45 1.90 -3.70
CA GLY A 40 -1.53 0.47 -4.03
C GLY A 40 -1.49 0.16 -5.52
N SER A 41 -2.00 1.04 -6.39
CA SER A 41 -1.92 0.84 -7.84
C SER A 41 -0.47 0.84 -8.35
N TRP A 42 0.38 1.75 -7.86
CA TRP A 42 1.81 1.78 -8.18
C TRP A 42 2.58 0.65 -7.49
N ALA A 43 2.13 0.22 -6.30
CA ALA A 43 2.75 -0.90 -5.60
C ALA A 43 2.52 -2.22 -6.37
N ALA A 44 1.30 -2.48 -6.82
CA ALA A 44 0.97 -3.63 -7.65
C ALA A 44 1.79 -3.65 -8.96
N GLU A 45 1.92 -2.50 -9.63
CA GLU A 45 2.76 -2.33 -10.81
C GLU A 45 4.23 -2.68 -10.52
N ALA A 46 4.80 -2.12 -9.45
CA ALA A 46 6.19 -2.36 -9.09
C ALA A 46 6.43 -3.83 -8.71
N LEU A 47 5.51 -4.48 -8.01
CA LEU A 47 5.59 -5.91 -7.69
C LEU A 47 5.55 -6.78 -8.96
N ALA A 48 4.64 -6.49 -9.90
CA ALA A 48 4.59 -7.19 -11.18
C ALA A 48 5.88 -7.01 -11.99
N ARG A 49 6.45 -5.80 -12.00
CA ARG A 49 7.73 -5.49 -12.67
C ARG A 49 8.96 -6.05 -11.95
N THR A 50 8.83 -6.51 -10.71
CA THR A 50 9.90 -7.15 -9.94
C THR A 50 9.85 -8.68 -10.05
N GLY A 51 8.90 -9.23 -10.82
CA GLY A 51 8.79 -10.67 -11.04
C GLY A 51 8.13 -11.42 -9.89
N ILE A 52 7.31 -10.75 -9.07
CA ILE A 52 6.46 -11.44 -8.10
C ILE A 52 5.52 -12.39 -8.83
N GLY A 53 5.51 -13.65 -8.41
CA GLY A 53 4.76 -14.71 -9.09
C GLY A 53 3.28 -14.73 -8.77
N GLN A 54 2.90 -14.37 -7.55
CA GLN A 54 1.50 -14.37 -7.14
C GLN A 54 1.11 -13.04 -6.47
N LEU A 55 0.01 -12.43 -6.93
CA LEU A 55 -0.55 -11.20 -6.37
C LEU A 55 -2.03 -11.36 -6.07
N THR A 56 -2.45 -11.01 -4.85
CA THR A 56 -3.87 -10.77 -4.56
C THR A 56 -4.10 -9.28 -4.37
N LEU A 57 -5.07 -8.71 -5.07
CA LEU A 57 -5.45 -7.31 -4.98
C LEU A 57 -6.84 -7.22 -4.33
N ILE A 58 -6.97 -6.45 -3.25
CA ILE A 58 -8.24 -6.30 -2.52
C ILE A 58 -8.67 -4.83 -2.55
N ASP A 59 -9.71 -4.53 -3.33
CA ASP A 59 -10.37 -3.23 -3.41
C ASP A 59 -11.75 -3.39 -4.08
N ALA A 60 -12.77 -2.68 -3.62
CA ALA A 60 -14.12 -2.74 -4.18
C ALA A 60 -14.50 -1.49 -5.00
N ASP A 61 -13.62 -0.49 -5.07
CA ASP A 61 -13.89 0.74 -5.79
C ASP A 61 -13.74 0.55 -7.31
N GLU A 62 -14.42 1.43 -8.03
CA GLU A 62 -14.24 1.64 -9.46
C GLU A 62 -13.27 2.81 -9.75
N VAL A 63 -12.70 2.81 -10.95
CA VAL A 63 -11.86 3.88 -11.45
C VAL A 63 -12.70 5.15 -11.66
N CYS A 64 -12.31 6.26 -11.04
CA CYS A 64 -12.98 7.56 -11.17
C CYS A 64 -12.07 8.59 -11.87
N VAL A 65 -12.65 9.53 -12.62
CA VAL A 65 -11.93 10.66 -13.23
C VAL A 65 -11.09 11.45 -12.21
N SER A 66 -11.60 11.61 -10.98
CA SER A 66 -10.90 12.28 -9.88
C SER A 66 -9.64 11.54 -9.39
N ASN A 67 -9.38 10.32 -9.87
CA ASN A 67 -8.21 9.53 -9.54
C ASN A 67 -6.99 9.85 -10.41
N THR A 68 -7.20 10.53 -11.55
CA THR A 68 -6.19 10.81 -12.60
C THR A 68 -4.92 11.48 -12.07
N ASN A 69 -5.00 12.30 -11.04
CA ASN A 69 -3.83 12.99 -10.48
C ASN A 69 -2.83 12.07 -9.76
N ARG A 70 -3.22 10.83 -9.41
CA ARG A 70 -2.45 9.99 -8.47
C ARG A 70 -2.55 8.48 -8.65
N GLN A 71 -3.48 7.94 -9.43
CA GLN A 71 -3.70 6.49 -9.55
C GLN A 71 -3.33 6.01 -10.94
N LEU A 72 -2.53 4.94 -11.02
CA LEU A 72 -1.94 4.45 -12.27
C LEU A 72 -2.99 4.03 -13.33
N HIS A 73 -4.11 3.46 -12.89
CA HIS A 73 -5.16 2.93 -13.77
C HIS A 73 -6.19 3.97 -14.23
N ALA A 74 -6.08 5.23 -13.78
CA ALA A 74 -7.05 6.27 -14.10
C ALA A 74 -6.76 6.91 -15.46
N LEU A 75 -7.17 6.23 -16.52
CA LEU A 75 -6.98 6.61 -17.92
C LEU A 75 -8.32 6.69 -18.65
N ASP A 76 -8.37 7.47 -19.74
CA ASP A 76 -9.50 7.44 -20.66
C ASP A 76 -9.77 6.01 -21.14
N GLY A 77 -11.04 5.60 -21.12
CA GLY A 77 -11.46 4.23 -21.43
C GLY A 77 -11.47 3.25 -20.25
N GLU A 78 -10.92 3.63 -19.09
CA GLU A 78 -10.92 2.79 -17.87
C GLU A 78 -11.91 3.27 -16.79
N TYR A 79 -12.45 4.49 -16.91
CA TYR A 79 -13.41 5.03 -15.93
C TYR A 79 -14.68 4.15 -15.80
N GLY A 80 -15.12 3.93 -14.56
CA GLY A 80 -16.26 3.08 -14.20
C GLY A 80 -15.96 1.58 -14.15
N LYS A 81 -14.73 1.14 -14.44
CA LYS A 81 -14.35 -0.27 -14.29
C LYS A 81 -13.82 -0.55 -12.88
N PRO A 82 -13.92 -1.80 -12.37
CA PRO A 82 -13.31 -2.18 -11.10
C PRO A 82 -11.79 -1.96 -11.10
N LYS A 83 -11.25 -1.27 -10.08
CA LYS A 83 -9.82 -0.93 -10.02
C LYS A 83 -8.93 -2.16 -10.05
N VAL A 84 -9.30 -3.20 -9.30
CA VAL A 84 -8.55 -4.47 -9.24
C VAL A 84 -8.52 -5.15 -10.60
N GLY A 85 -9.60 -5.10 -11.39
CA GLY A 85 -9.67 -5.67 -12.73
C GLY A 85 -8.74 -4.97 -13.72
N VAL A 86 -8.73 -3.62 -13.73
CA VAL A 86 -7.86 -2.85 -14.62
C VAL A 86 -6.37 -3.10 -14.31
N ILE A 87 -6.00 -3.15 -13.02
CA ILE A 87 -4.64 -3.49 -12.62
C ILE A 87 -4.31 -4.95 -12.92
N ALA A 88 -5.27 -5.88 -12.79
CA ALA A 88 -5.06 -7.28 -13.15
C ALA A 88 -4.66 -7.45 -14.62
N THR A 89 -5.44 -6.87 -15.54
CA THR A 89 -5.14 -6.87 -16.98
C THR A 89 -3.76 -6.29 -17.26
N ARG A 90 -3.44 -5.16 -16.61
CA ARG A 90 -2.13 -4.51 -16.77
C ARG A 90 -0.98 -5.38 -16.27
N ALA A 91 -1.12 -6.01 -15.11
CA ALA A 91 -0.10 -6.89 -14.54
C ALA A 91 0.14 -8.13 -15.41
N HIS A 92 -0.91 -8.71 -16.02
CA HIS A 92 -0.77 -9.80 -16.98
C HIS A 92 -0.03 -9.39 -18.25
N ALA A 93 -0.21 -8.15 -18.74
CA ALA A 93 0.57 -7.63 -19.85
C ALA A 93 2.08 -7.51 -19.49
N ILE A 94 2.39 -7.15 -18.25
CA ILE A 94 3.76 -7.07 -17.71
C ILE A 94 4.39 -8.45 -17.52
N ASN A 95 3.63 -9.40 -16.96
CA ASN A 95 4.07 -10.76 -16.67
C ASN A 95 2.93 -11.75 -16.98
N PRO A 96 2.90 -12.39 -18.16
CA PRO A 96 1.88 -13.36 -18.52
C PRO A 96 1.82 -14.61 -17.63
N ALA A 97 2.88 -14.87 -16.85
CA ALA A 97 2.95 -15.98 -15.90
C ALA A 97 2.51 -15.60 -14.48
N ILE A 98 2.18 -14.33 -14.21
CA ILE A 98 1.73 -13.90 -12.88
C ILE A 98 0.38 -14.54 -12.56
N HIS A 99 0.29 -15.20 -11.41
CA HIS A 99 -0.99 -15.62 -10.85
C HIS A 99 -1.59 -14.43 -10.09
N LEU A 100 -2.64 -13.83 -10.65
CA LEU A 100 -3.27 -12.67 -10.04
C LEU A 100 -4.72 -12.98 -9.68
N GLU A 101 -5.07 -12.63 -8.45
CA GLU A 101 -6.44 -12.68 -7.97
C GLU A 101 -6.95 -11.27 -7.65
N ALA A 102 -7.98 -10.87 -8.39
CA ALA A 102 -8.67 -9.60 -8.19
C ALA A 102 -9.89 -9.82 -7.28
N VAL A 103 -9.82 -9.31 -6.05
CA VAL A 103 -10.90 -9.44 -5.06
C VAL A 103 -11.64 -8.10 -4.98
N GLU A 104 -12.79 -8.04 -5.67
CA GLU A 104 -13.69 -6.88 -5.73
C GLU A 104 -14.53 -6.75 -4.43
N ARG A 105 -13.86 -6.68 -3.28
CA ARG A 105 -14.50 -6.55 -1.95
C ARG A 105 -13.69 -5.65 -1.05
N PHE A 106 -14.39 -4.93 -0.17
CA PHE A 106 -13.73 -4.21 0.91
C PHE A 106 -13.19 -5.18 1.94
N LEU A 107 -11.95 -4.95 2.36
CA LEU A 107 -11.47 -5.54 3.60
C LEU A 107 -12.16 -4.83 4.77
N THR A 108 -12.79 -5.61 5.63
CA THR A 108 -13.46 -5.13 6.83
C THR A 108 -13.05 -5.99 8.02
N PRO A 109 -13.25 -5.54 9.27
CA PRO A 109 -12.90 -6.35 10.44
C PRO A 109 -13.54 -7.75 10.43
N SER A 110 -14.75 -7.89 9.88
CA SER A 110 -15.45 -9.18 9.78
C SER A 110 -14.97 -10.08 8.64
N THR A 111 -14.20 -9.55 7.68
CA THR A 111 -13.69 -10.31 6.52
C THR A 111 -12.19 -10.55 6.58
N LEU A 112 -11.52 -10.18 7.69
CA LEU A 112 -10.06 -10.34 7.83
C LEU A 112 -9.63 -11.81 7.75
N ASP A 113 -10.30 -12.70 8.47
CA ASP A 113 -9.95 -14.13 8.45
C ASP A 113 -10.15 -14.72 7.05
N GLU A 114 -11.29 -14.43 6.43
CA GLU A 114 -11.62 -14.88 5.07
C GLU A 114 -10.59 -14.41 4.03
N LEU A 115 -10.25 -13.11 4.05
CA LEU A 115 -9.46 -12.49 2.99
C LEU A 115 -7.96 -12.51 3.22
N LEU A 116 -7.49 -12.65 4.47
CA LEU A 116 -6.06 -12.63 4.81
C LEU A 116 -5.47 -13.98 5.19
N ASP A 117 -6.29 -14.98 5.57
CA ASP A 117 -5.80 -16.32 5.93
C ASP A 117 -5.63 -17.20 4.68
N ARG A 118 -4.77 -16.73 3.77
CA ARG A 118 -4.61 -17.30 2.42
C ARG A 118 -3.16 -17.66 2.07
N GLY A 119 -2.29 -17.71 3.08
CA GLY A 119 -0.89 -18.12 2.90
C GLY A 119 0.03 -17.06 2.30
N TYR A 120 -0.31 -15.77 2.41
CA TYR A 120 0.55 -14.69 1.91
C TYR A 120 1.94 -14.68 2.56
N ASP A 121 2.95 -14.34 1.78
CA ASP A 121 4.30 -14.11 2.30
C ASP A 121 4.42 -12.75 2.96
N VAL A 122 3.80 -11.73 2.36
CA VAL A 122 3.78 -10.36 2.86
C VAL A 122 2.46 -9.69 2.49
N VAL A 123 1.91 -8.91 3.42
CA VAL A 123 0.78 -7.99 3.19
C VAL A 123 1.30 -6.57 3.04
N LEU A 124 0.93 -5.89 1.96
CA LEU A 124 1.11 -4.46 1.76
C LEU A 124 -0.24 -3.77 1.95
N ASP A 125 -0.36 -3.02 3.04
CA ASP A 125 -1.57 -2.29 3.39
C ASP A 125 -1.48 -0.82 2.96
N ALA A 126 -2.18 -0.51 1.86
CA ALA A 126 -2.36 0.82 1.29
C ALA A 126 -3.81 1.33 1.41
N CYS A 127 -4.63 0.71 2.28
CA CYS A 127 -5.98 1.17 2.59
C CYS A 127 -5.94 2.53 3.31
N ASP A 128 -6.93 3.39 3.10
CA ASP A 128 -7.06 4.70 3.76
C ASP A 128 -8.07 4.69 4.93
N ALA A 129 -8.88 3.64 5.05
CA ALA A 129 -9.85 3.49 6.12
C ALA A 129 -9.17 3.16 7.46
N PHE A 130 -9.22 4.11 8.40
CA PHE A 130 -8.58 4.02 9.71
C PHE A 130 -8.84 2.70 10.46
N ARG A 131 -10.12 2.30 10.57
CA ARG A 131 -10.50 1.11 11.35
C ARG A 131 -10.00 -0.18 10.69
N VAL A 132 -10.10 -0.27 9.36
CA VAL A 132 -9.61 -1.43 8.60
C VAL A 132 -8.10 -1.57 8.77
N LYS A 133 -7.36 -0.47 8.61
CA LYS A 133 -5.90 -0.43 8.78
C LYS A 133 -5.47 -0.86 10.18
N LEU A 134 -6.10 -0.32 11.22
CA LEU A 134 -5.83 -0.66 12.62
C LEU A 134 -5.99 -2.17 12.88
N GLU A 135 -7.12 -2.74 12.48
CA GLU A 135 -7.45 -4.15 12.71
C GLU A 135 -6.56 -5.07 11.85
N THR A 136 -6.26 -4.69 10.61
CA THR A 136 -5.34 -5.43 9.72
C THR A 136 -3.94 -5.54 10.33
N ILE A 137 -3.40 -4.44 10.87
CA ILE A 137 -2.09 -4.44 11.53
C ILE A 137 -2.09 -5.38 12.74
N ALA A 138 -3.12 -5.29 13.60
CA ALA A 138 -3.23 -6.15 14.76
C ALA A 138 -3.38 -7.64 14.38
N TRP A 139 -4.20 -7.92 13.37
CA TRP A 139 -4.47 -9.26 12.87
C TRP A 139 -3.20 -9.92 12.31
N CYS A 140 -2.47 -9.22 11.44
CA CYS A 140 -1.23 -9.72 10.84
C CYS A 140 -0.16 -9.96 11.90
N ARG A 141 0.01 -9.01 12.83
CA ARG A 141 1.01 -9.10 13.91
C ARG A 141 0.74 -10.28 14.85
N ARG A 142 -0.52 -10.57 15.17
CA ARG A 142 -0.89 -11.74 16.01
C ARG A 142 -0.55 -13.07 15.33
N ARG A 143 -0.65 -13.12 14.00
CA ARG A 143 -0.39 -14.32 13.20
C ARG A 143 1.04 -14.41 12.66
N LYS A 144 1.91 -13.47 13.03
CA LYS A 144 3.28 -13.35 12.50
C LYS A 144 3.33 -13.24 10.96
N LEU A 145 2.24 -12.75 10.36
CA LEU A 145 2.19 -12.44 8.94
C LEU A 145 2.91 -11.10 8.72
N PRO A 146 4.01 -11.05 7.94
CA PRO A 146 4.73 -9.81 7.70
C PRO A 146 3.82 -8.79 7.01
N ILE A 147 3.81 -7.57 7.55
CA ILE A 147 3.03 -6.47 7.01
C ILE A 147 3.92 -5.24 6.80
N VAL A 148 3.68 -4.56 5.68
CA VAL A 148 4.16 -3.20 5.39
C VAL A 148 2.92 -2.32 5.26
N THR A 149 2.75 -1.36 6.17
CA THR A 149 1.60 -0.43 6.15
C THR A 149 2.04 0.94 5.65
N VAL A 150 1.13 1.64 4.96
CA VAL A 150 1.39 2.96 4.38
C VAL A 150 0.55 4.04 5.06
N GLY A 151 1.21 5.17 5.36
CA GLY A 151 0.62 6.35 5.97
C GLY A 151 -0.07 7.27 4.94
N SER A 152 -0.46 8.47 5.37
CA SER A 152 -1.26 9.37 4.54
C SER A 152 -0.44 10.10 3.47
N ALA A 153 -0.32 9.58 2.25
CA ALA A 153 0.49 10.22 1.20
C ALA A 153 -0.05 11.60 0.73
N GLY A 154 -1.31 11.95 1.05
CA GLY A 154 -1.93 13.23 0.67
C GLY A 154 -1.39 14.42 1.46
N GLY A 155 -1.56 15.62 0.89
CA GLY A 155 -1.12 16.90 1.44
C GLY A 155 0.40 17.03 1.48
N ARG A 156 1.11 16.31 0.62
CA ARG A 156 2.58 16.28 0.58
C ARG A 156 3.05 16.53 -0.85
N THR A 157 4.22 17.12 -0.98
CA THR A 157 4.81 17.55 -2.25
C THR A 157 6.25 17.07 -2.45
N ASP A 158 6.96 16.73 -1.37
CA ASP A 158 8.38 16.34 -1.41
C ASP A 158 8.54 14.81 -1.24
N PRO A 159 8.82 14.07 -2.33
CA PRO A 159 9.02 12.62 -2.29
C PRO A 159 10.34 12.22 -1.60
N THR A 160 11.31 13.12 -1.47
CA THR A 160 12.62 12.81 -0.87
C THR A 160 12.55 12.65 0.65
N GLN A 161 11.44 13.08 1.26
CA GLN A 161 11.16 12.94 2.69
C GLN A 161 10.44 11.64 3.06
N VAL A 162 10.16 10.76 2.10
CA VAL A 162 9.60 9.43 2.35
C VAL A 162 10.61 8.58 3.14
N ARG A 163 10.14 7.90 4.18
CA ARG A 163 10.93 7.05 5.08
C ARG A 163 10.19 5.75 5.34
N VAL A 164 10.96 4.70 5.63
CA VAL A 164 10.46 3.42 6.12
C VAL A 164 11.05 3.17 7.51
N ARG A 165 10.21 3.03 8.52
CA ARG A 165 10.62 2.71 9.90
C ARG A 165 9.64 1.75 10.54
N ASP A 166 9.91 1.30 11.77
CA ASP A 166 8.88 0.63 12.56
C ASP A 166 7.72 1.61 12.82
N LEU A 167 6.49 1.10 12.78
CA LEU A 167 5.28 1.88 13.00
C LEU A 167 5.35 2.66 14.31
N SER A 168 5.98 2.13 15.37
CA SER A 168 6.12 2.80 16.67
C SER A 168 6.94 4.11 16.61
N ARG A 169 7.75 4.30 15.55
CA ARG A 169 8.66 5.44 15.33
C ARG A 169 8.20 6.43 14.27
N THR A 170 6.99 6.25 13.75
CA THR A 170 6.44 7.18 12.75
C THR A 170 6.07 8.52 13.40
N GLU A 171 6.20 9.59 12.63
CA GLU A 171 6.02 10.99 13.03
C GLU A 171 5.42 11.78 11.84
N HIS A 172 4.94 13.01 12.07
CA HIS A 172 4.30 13.84 11.03
C HIS A 172 3.13 13.18 10.26
N ASP A 173 2.50 12.16 10.86
CA ASP A 173 1.37 11.43 10.31
C ASP A 173 0.26 11.22 11.37
N ALA A 174 -0.85 11.93 11.20
CA ALA A 174 -1.95 11.94 12.17
C ALA A 174 -2.66 10.57 12.26
N MET A 175 -2.86 9.90 11.11
CA MET A 175 -3.49 8.59 11.06
C MET A 175 -2.64 7.56 11.81
N PHE A 176 -1.35 7.51 11.55
CA PHE A 176 -0.45 6.63 12.29
C PHE A 176 -0.34 7.01 13.77
N SER A 177 -0.39 8.29 14.13
CA SER A 177 -0.43 8.69 15.54
C SER A 177 -1.63 8.08 16.27
N LEU A 178 -2.82 8.15 15.68
CA LEU A 178 -4.04 7.55 16.21
C LEU A 178 -3.97 6.01 16.23
N ILE A 179 -3.47 5.39 15.17
CA ILE A 179 -3.29 3.93 15.11
C ILE A 179 -2.34 3.46 16.20
N ARG A 180 -1.17 4.11 16.37
CA ARG A 180 -0.22 3.77 17.44
C ARG A 180 -0.84 3.87 18.82
N LYS A 181 -1.67 4.89 19.06
CA LYS A 181 -2.41 5.04 20.32
C LYS A 181 -3.36 3.87 20.53
N LYS A 182 -4.17 3.54 19.53
CA LYS A 182 -5.16 2.45 19.59
C LYS A 182 -4.56 1.06 19.70
N LEU A 183 -3.49 0.77 18.98
CA LEU A 183 -2.76 -0.49 19.11
C LEU A 183 -2.26 -0.74 20.55
N ARG A 184 -1.82 0.31 21.25
CA ARG A 184 -1.37 0.22 22.66
C ARG A 184 -2.52 0.14 23.68
N GLN A 185 -3.68 0.67 23.34
CA GLN A 185 -4.85 0.68 24.21
C GLN A 185 -5.60 -0.65 24.10
N ASP A 186 -5.84 -1.09 22.87
CA ASP A 186 -6.87 -2.09 22.58
C ASP A 186 -6.26 -3.44 22.13
N PHE A 187 -5.01 -3.46 21.64
CA PHE A 187 -4.39 -4.65 21.04
C PHE A 187 -3.08 -5.11 21.72
N GLY A 188 -2.76 -4.55 22.89
CA GLY A 188 -1.60 -4.98 23.68
C GLY A 188 -0.23 -4.71 23.03
N PHE A 189 -0.13 -3.74 22.12
CA PHE A 189 1.16 -3.33 21.59
C PHE A 189 2.01 -2.61 22.66
N PRO A 190 3.36 -2.70 22.59
CA PRO A 190 4.23 -2.15 23.62
C PRO A 190 4.03 -0.66 23.88
N ARG A 191 3.94 -0.29 25.16
CA ARG A 191 3.94 1.12 25.60
C ARG A 191 5.35 1.66 25.87
N ASN A 192 6.29 0.77 26.20
CA ASN A 192 7.69 1.13 26.41
C ASN A 192 8.27 1.73 25.11
N PRO A 193 8.79 2.97 25.13
CA PRO A 193 9.40 3.59 23.97
C PRO A 193 10.59 2.81 23.42
N ASP A 194 11.28 1.95 24.17
CA ASP A 194 12.41 1.18 23.68
C ASP A 194 12.01 -0.05 22.86
N ARG A 195 10.72 -0.41 22.86
CA ARG A 195 10.21 -1.58 22.14
C ARG A 195 9.54 -1.21 20.82
N TYR A 196 9.88 -1.96 19.77
CA TYR A 196 9.26 -1.87 18.46
C TYR A 196 7.94 -2.64 18.37
N PHE A 197 7.08 -2.22 17.44
CA PHE A 197 5.84 -2.92 17.14
C PHE A 197 6.08 -4.17 16.29
N GLY A 198 7.18 -4.20 15.52
CA GLY A 198 7.46 -5.23 14.55
C GLY A 198 6.67 -5.04 13.25
N VAL A 199 6.29 -3.80 12.93
CA VAL A 199 5.44 -3.46 11.78
C VAL A 199 6.15 -2.40 10.97
N SER A 200 6.52 -2.71 9.72
CA SER A 200 7.16 -1.73 8.85
C SER A 200 6.13 -0.72 8.35
N ALA A 201 6.44 0.56 8.42
CA ALA A 201 5.54 1.65 8.08
C ALA A 201 6.24 2.67 7.17
N VAL A 202 5.58 3.00 6.05
CA VAL A 202 6.01 4.04 5.11
C VAL A 202 5.28 5.34 5.43
N TYR A 203 6.04 6.40 5.64
CA TYR A 203 5.53 7.73 5.97
C TYR A 203 6.45 8.82 5.40
N SER A 204 6.10 10.09 5.56
CA SER A 204 6.97 11.21 5.18
C SER A 204 7.21 12.13 6.37
N LEU A 205 8.41 12.70 6.42
CA LEU A 205 8.79 13.75 7.38
C LEU A 205 8.16 15.11 7.04
N GLN A 206 7.61 15.27 5.83
CA GLN A 206 6.95 16.49 5.44
C GLN A 206 5.60 16.62 6.16
N ASN A 207 5.41 17.76 6.83
CA ASN A 207 4.12 18.14 7.39
C ASN A 207 3.05 18.27 6.30
N VAL A 208 1.85 17.81 6.62
CA VAL A 208 0.68 17.87 5.75
C VAL A 208 0.32 19.33 5.44
N GLN A 209 0.08 19.59 4.16
CA GLN A 209 -0.41 20.82 3.60
C GLN A 209 -1.92 20.71 3.37
N TYR A 210 -2.68 21.66 3.89
CA TYR A 210 -4.13 21.70 3.88
C TYR A 210 -4.63 22.80 2.93
N PRO A 211 -5.59 22.48 2.03
CA PRO A 211 -6.28 23.50 1.24
C PRO A 211 -7.10 24.43 2.14
N GLN A 212 -7.11 25.71 1.80
CA GLN A 212 -7.84 26.76 2.52
C GLN A 212 -9.06 27.23 1.70
N PRO A 213 -10.08 27.85 2.34
CA PRO A 213 -11.26 28.36 1.64
C PRO A 213 -10.96 29.40 0.55
N ASP A 214 -9.85 30.13 0.68
CA ASP A 214 -9.39 31.12 -0.30
C ASP A 214 -8.59 30.52 -1.48
N GLY A 215 -8.48 29.18 -1.53
CA GLY A 215 -7.74 28.44 -2.55
C GLY A 215 -6.23 28.33 -2.29
N THR A 216 -5.71 28.97 -1.24
CA THR A 216 -4.31 28.78 -0.84
C THR A 216 -4.10 27.43 -0.15
N VAL A 217 -2.84 27.08 0.08
CA VAL A 217 -2.44 25.82 0.74
C VAL A 217 -1.39 26.14 1.80
N CYS A 218 -1.56 25.63 3.01
CA CYS A 218 -0.60 25.85 4.10
C CYS A 218 -0.58 24.71 5.13
N GLY A 219 0.35 24.74 6.08
CA GLY A 219 0.49 23.71 7.12
C GLY A 219 -0.58 23.74 8.22
N THR A 220 -1.47 24.73 8.21
CA THR A 220 -2.51 24.90 9.23
C THR A 220 -3.81 24.25 8.77
N ARG A 221 -4.36 23.37 9.61
CA ARG A 221 -5.66 22.75 9.34
C ARG A 221 -6.77 23.80 9.46
N PRO A 222 -7.68 23.92 8.49
CA PRO A 222 -8.79 24.87 8.55
C PRO A 222 -9.76 24.54 9.72
N PRO A 223 -10.36 25.56 10.37
CA PRO A 223 -11.36 25.37 11.42
C PRO A 223 -12.59 24.61 10.88
N GLY A 224 -13.09 23.62 11.63
CA GLY A 224 -14.28 22.85 11.24
C GLY A 224 -14.04 21.71 10.24
N GLY A 225 -12.80 21.49 9.80
CA GLY A 225 -12.43 20.32 8.99
C GLY A 225 -12.47 19.04 9.83
N ASP A 226 -13.35 18.11 9.46
CA ASP A 226 -13.54 16.83 10.13
C ASP A 226 -12.22 16.03 10.10
N ALA A 227 -11.65 15.74 11.28
CA ALA A 227 -10.26 15.30 11.45
C ALA A 227 -9.92 13.95 10.77
N LEU A 228 -10.94 13.23 10.32
CA LEU A 228 -10.90 11.84 9.84
C LEU A 228 -11.45 11.68 8.43
N ASN A 229 -12.00 12.72 7.81
CA ASN A 229 -12.71 12.59 6.55
C ASN A 229 -11.74 12.75 5.37
N LEU A 230 -11.16 11.62 4.94
CA LEU A 230 -10.30 11.50 3.74
C LEU A 230 -11.10 11.40 2.42
N ALA A 231 -12.44 11.49 2.48
CA ALA A 231 -13.31 11.30 1.33
C ALA A 231 -13.24 12.45 0.30
N CYS A 232 -13.41 12.09 -0.98
CA CYS A 232 -13.19 12.86 -2.21
C CYS A 232 -13.97 14.18 -2.42
N GLY A 233 -14.57 14.79 -1.40
CA GLY A 233 -15.34 16.05 -1.52
C GLY A 233 -14.71 17.29 -0.86
N GLY A 234 -13.67 17.11 -0.04
CA GLY A 234 -13.01 18.20 0.72
C GLY A 234 -11.69 17.78 1.38
N GLY A 235 -11.08 16.71 0.86
CA GLY A 235 -9.88 16.09 1.41
C GLY A 235 -8.57 16.76 1.00
N LEU A 236 -7.46 16.19 1.47
CA LEU A 236 -6.11 16.62 1.10
C LEU A 236 -5.88 16.44 -0.41
N GLY A 237 -5.20 17.41 -1.04
CA GLY A 237 -4.66 17.25 -2.38
C GLY A 237 -3.58 16.16 -2.44
N ALA A 238 -3.31 15.60 -3.62
CA ALA A 238 -2.26 14.61 -3.79
C ALA A 238 -1.67 14.67 -5.21
N ALA A 239 -0.45 14.14 -5.35
CA ALA A 239 0.26 14.12 -6.62
C ALA A 239 1.02 12.80 -6.80
N THR A 240 1.05 12.32 -8.04
CA THR A 240 1.62 11.01 -8.43
C THR A 240 3.05 10.81 -7.96
N HIS A 241 3.93 11.81 -8.07
CA HIS A 241 5.34 11.66 -7.70
C HIS A 241 5.52 11.36 -6.20
N VAL A 242 4.60 11.82 -5.35
CA VAL A 242 4.60 11.51 -3.91
C VAL A 242 3.96 10.16 -3.64
N THR A 243 2.75 9.91 -4.15
CA THR A 243 2.04 8.66 -3.86
C THR A 243 2.76 7.45 -4.47
N GLY A 244 3.38 7.62 -5.64
CA GLY A 244 4.30 6.64 -6.24
C GLY A 244 5.57 6.43 -5.41
N ALA A 245 6.19 7.48 -4.86
CA ALA A 245 7.35 7.32 -3.97
C ALA A 245 7.01 6.52 -2.70
N PHE A 246 5.82 6.74 -2.12
CA PHE A 246 5.32 5.91 -1.02
C PHE A 246 5.17 4.44 -1.43
N ALA A 247 4.62 4.19 -2.63
CA ALA A 247 4.45 2.83 -3.14
C ALA A 247 5.79 2.13 -3.37
N PHE A 248 6.75 2.80 -4.01
CA PHE A 248 8.06 2.23 -4.29
C PHE A 248 8.87 1.98 -3.02
N ALA A 249 8.78 2.86 -2.01
CA ALA A 249 9.37 2.61 -0.70
C ALA A 249 8.72 1.41 0.01
N ALA A 250 7.39 1.24 -0.10
CA ALA A 250 6.69 0.10 0.46
C ALA A 250 7.11 -1.21 -0.23
N VAL A 251 7.18 -1.22 -1.56
CA VAL A 251 7.62 -2.39 -2.33
C VAL A 251 9.07 -2.73 -2.03
N GLY A 252 9.97 -1.75 -1.94
CA GLY A 252 11.36 -1.99 -1.50
C GLY A 252 11.42 -2.75 -0.18
N LYS A 253 10.59 -2.38 0.81
CA LYS A 253 10.50 -3.10 2.08
C LYS A 253 9.84 -4.48 1.98
N VAL A 254 8.86 -4.66 1.08
CA VAL A 254 8.30 -5.98 0.78
C VAL A 254 9.39 -6.90 0.22
N ILE A 255 10.18 -6.43 -0.75
CA ILE A 255 11.28 -7.21 -1.35
C ILE A 255 12.33 -7.59 -0.29
N GLU A 256 12.73 -6.66 0.59
CA GLU A 256 13.63 -6.96 1.71
C GLU A 256 13.09 -8.09 2.59
N LYS A 257 11.82 -8.01 3.01
CA LYS A 257 11.17 -9.07 3.79
C LYS A 257 11.08 -10.40 3.06
N LEU A 258 10.83 -10.34 1.75
CA LEU A 258 10.80 -11.53 0.91
C LEU A 258 12.16 -12.16 0.76
N LEU A 259 13.28 -11.46 0.94
CA LEU A 259 14.65 -11.99 0.89
C LEU A 259 15.14 -12.53 2.25
N GLU A 260 14.58 -12.05 3.38
CA GLU A 260 14.94 -12.48 4.74
C GLU A 260 14.43 -13.88 5.13
N ARG A 261 13.44 -14.43 4.42
CA ARG A 261 12.86 -15.77 4.67
C ARG A 261 13.73 -16.94 4.17
#